data_AF-A0A6J7DK99-F1
#
_entry.id   AF-A0A6J7DK99-F1
#
_cell.length_a   1.000
_cell.length_b   1.000
_cell.length_c   1.000
_cell.angle_alpha   90.00
_cell.angle_beta   90.00
_cell.angle_gamma   90.00
#
_symmetry.space_group_name_H-M   'P 1'
#
loop_
_entity.id
_entity.type
_entity.pdbx_description
1 polymer ?
#
loop_
_entity_poly.entity_id
_entity_poly.type
_entity_poly.pdbx_seq_one_letter_code
_entity_poly.pdbx_strand_id
1 'polypeptide(L)' 'MAPWQIDKARRQLHRWSPGAIADAVGFIATADAEVKGAASDPIYALEKAITRIASAKSAI' A
#
# COMPACT_ATOMS: atom_id res chain seq x y z
N MET A 1 3.35 20.04 7.99
CA MET A 1 3.60 18.80 8.76
C MET A 1 4.46 19.14 9.95
N ALA A 2 4.14 18.61 11.12
CA ALA A 2 5.00 18.75 12.29
C ALA A 2 6.33 18.00 12.04
N PRO A 3 7.46 18.47 12.59
CA PRO A 3 8.78 17.85 12.36
C PRO A 3 8.79 16.33 12.59
N TRP A 4 8.14 15.87 13.67
CA TRP A 4 8.05 14.46 14.01
C TRP A 4 7.35 13.59 12.95
N GLN A 5 6.41 14.16 12.18
CA GLN A 5 5.72 13.43 11.10
C GLN A 5 6.67 13.17 9.92
N ILE A 6 7.54 14.14 9.62
CA ILE A 6 8.55 14.02 8.57
C ILE A 6 9.55 12.94 8.96
N ASP A 7 10.03 12.95 10.20
CA ASP A 7 10.99 11.95 10.68
C ASP A 7 10.39 10.54 10.67
N LYS A 8 9.12 10.42 11.07
CA LYS A 8 8.39 9.15 10.99
C LYS A 8 8.28 8.66 9.54
N ALA A 9 7.89 9.54 8.62
CA ALA A 9 7.78 9.20 7.21
C ALA A 9 9.12 8.75 6.62
N ARG A 10 10.22 9.48 6.87
CA ARG A 10 11.57 9.09 6.41
C ARG A 10 11.96 7.69 6.88
N ARG A 11 11.70 7.34 8.15
CA ARG A 11 11.98 5.98 8.67
C ARG A 11 11.15 4.90 7.97
N GLN A 12 9.86 5.18 7.73
CA GLN A 12 8.96 4.23 7.06
C GLN A 12 9.33 4.01 5.58
N LEU A 13 9.87 5.04 4.92
CA LEU A 13 10.14 5.05 3.48
C LEU A 13 11.50 4.45 3.09
N HIS A 14 12.36 4.03 4.02
CA HIS A 14 13.73 3.59 3.68
C HIS A 14 13.84 2.41 2.69
N ARG A 15 12.76 1.61 2.51
CA ARG A 15 12.68 0.52 1.51
C ARG A 15 11.71 0.80 0.37
N TRP A 16 11.29 2.05 0.22
CA TRP A 16 10.31 2.41 -0.79
C TRP A 16 10.99 3.22 -1.89
N SER A 17 10.82 2.79 -3.14
CA SER A 17 11.08 3.63 -4.31
C SER A 17 9.83 4.47 -4.63
N PRO A 18 9.96 5.60 -5.36
CA PRO A 18 8.80 6.36 -5.81
C PRO A 18 7.79 5.52 -6.62
N GLY A 19 8.29 4.62 -7.48
CA GLY A 19 7.44 3.70 -8.25
C GLY A 19 6.66 2.73 -7.37
N ALA A 20 7.33 2.11 -6.39
CA ALA A 20 6.68 1.19 -5.46
C ALA A 20 5.57 1.89 -4.64
N ILE A 21 5.76 3.17 -4.28
CA ILE A 21 4.72 3.95 -3.60
C ILE A 21 3.51 4.16 -4.51
N ALA A 22 3.73 4.51 -5.78
CA ALA A 22 2.64 4.69 -6.75
C ALA A 22 1.85 3.38 -6.94
N ASP A 23 2.55 2.25 -7.08
CA ASP A 23 1.93 0.93 -7.18
C ASP A 23 1.09 0.59 -5.94
N ALA A 24 1.64 0.83 -4.74
CA ALA A 24 0.94 0.59 -3.49
C ALA A 24 -0.36 1.40 -3.38
N VAL A 25 -0.35 2.67 -3.81
CA VAL A 25 -1.56 3.51 -3.86
C VAL A 25 -2.59 2.91 -4.82
N GLY A 26 -2.16 2.44 -6.00
CA GLY A 26 -3.04 1.77 -6.95
C GLY A 26 -3.65 0.47 -6.41
N PHE A 27 -2.87 -0.32 -5.67
CA PHE A 27 -3.36 -1.54 -5.02
C PHE A 27 -4.40 -1.23 -3.93
N ILE A 28 -4.19 -0.16 -3.14
CA ILE A 28 -5.16 0.30 -2.14
C ILE A 28 -6.46 0.76 -2.80
N ALA A 29 -6.37 1.54 -3.88
CA ALA A 29 -7.56 2.01 -4.61
C ALA A 29 -8.38 0.83 -5.19
N THR A 30 -7.69 -0.18 -5.72
CA THR A 30 -8.34 -1.42 -6.19
C THR A 30 -9.03 -2.14 -5.03
N ALA A 31 -8.35 -2.30 -3.90
CA ALA A 31 -8.90 -2.97 -2.72
C ALA A 31 -10.12 -2.25 -2.14
N ASP A 32 -10.11 -0.90 -2.13
CA ASP A 32 -11.25 -0.09 -1.69
C ASP A 32 -12.51 -0.36 -2.52
N ALA A 33 -12.37 -0.44 -3.85
CA ALA A 33 -13.47 -0.80 -4.73
C ALA A 33 -13.95 -2.25 -4.48
N GLU A 34 -13.02 -3.19 -4.38
CA GLU A 34 -13.32 -4.62 -4.15
C GLU A 34 -14.09 -4.83 -2.84
N VAL A 35 -13.64 -4.20 -1.74
CA VAL A 35 -14.30 -4.28 -0.42
C VAL A 35 -15.68 -3.62 -0.41
N LYS A 36 -15.89 -2.59 -1.25
CA LYS A 36 -17.19 -1.91 -1.38
C LYS A 36 -18.20 -2.64 -2.28
N GLY A 37 -17.89 -3.87 -2.70
CA GLY A 37 -18.81 -4.73 -3.45
C GLY A 37 -18.41 -4.98 -4.90
N ALA A 38 -17.21 -4.54 -5.33
CA ALA A 38 -16.67 -4.93 -6.64
C ALA A 38 -16.03 -6.33 -6.64
N ALA A 39 -15.94 -7.01 -5.49
CA ALA A 39 -15.50 -8.39 -5.37
C ALA A 39 -16.50 -9.25 -4.58
N SER A 40 -16.50 -10.55 -4.87
CA SER A 40 -17.33 -11.55 -4.16
C SER A 40 -16.80 -11.89 -2.77
N ASP A 41 -15.48 -11.73 -2.56
CA ASP A 41 -14.81 -11.96 -1.27
C ASP A 41 -14.01 -10.71 -0.87
N PRO A 42 -14.55 -9.85 0.00
CA PRO A 42 -13.90 -8.63 0.44
C PRO A 42 -12.70 -8.89 1.38
N ILE A 43 -12.66 -10.03 2.07
CA ILE A 43 -11.54 -10.38 2.95
C ILE A 43 -10.34 -10.76 2.09
N TYR A 44 -10.56 -11.62 1.09
CA TYR A 44 -9.52 -12.00 0.15
C TYR A 44 -8.98 -10.80 -0.64
N ALA A 45 -9.84 -9.84 -1.02
CA ALA A 45 -9.42 -8.59 -1.65
C ALA A 45 -8.38 -7.82 -0.81
N LEU A 46 -8.64 -7.72 0.50
CA LEU A 46 -7.72 -7.07 1.43
C LEU A 46 -6.40 -7.83 1.58
N GLU A 47 -6.45 -9.15 1.74
CA GLU A 47 -5.25 -10.00 1.84
C GLU A 47 -4.36 -9.90 0.59
N LYS A 48 -4.99 -9.92 -0.59
CA LYS A 48 -4.33 -9.74 -1.88
C LYS A 48 -3.64 -8.38 -1.96
N ALA A 49 -4.28 -7.30 -1.49
CA ALA A 49 -3.69 -5.97 -1.48
C ALA A 49 -2.47 -5.89 -0.54
N ILE A 50 -2.58 -6.41 0.69
CA ILE A 50 -1.49 -6.45 1.66
C ILE A 50 -0.29 -7.21 1.08
N THR A 51 -0.53 -8.35 0.46
CA THR A 51 0.52 -9.17 -0.18
C THR A 51 1.26 -8.39 -1.26
N ARG A 52 0.52 -7.74 -2.18
CA ARG A 52 1.11 -6.93 -3.26
C ARG A 52 1.92 -5.74 -2.74
N ILE A 53 1.41 -5.03 -1.74
CA ILE A 53 2.10 -3.88 -1.10
C ILE A 53 3.40 -4.34 -0.42
N ALA A 54 3.38 -5.48 0.29
CA ALA A 54 4.55 -6.02 0.95
C ALA A 54 5.64 -6.46 -0.05
N SER A 55 5.23 -7.06 -1.18
CA SER A 55 6.14 -7.42 -2.27
C SER A 55 6.76 -6.17 -2.93
N ALA A 56 5.96 -5.14 -3.23
CA ALA A 56 6.44 -3.90 -3.84
C ALA A 56 7.48 -3.17 -2.96
N LYS A 57 7.27 -3.18 -1.63
CA LYS A 57 8.22 -2.62 -0.65
C LYS A 57 9.58 -3.32 -0.63
N SER A 58 9.68 -4.56 -1.10
CA SER A 58 10.89 -5.38 -0.94
C SER A 58 11.74 -5.49 -2.21
N ALA A 59 11.32 -4.84 -3.30
CA ALA A 59 11.92 -4.96 -4.63
C ALA A 59 13.13 -4.03 -4.89
N ILE A 60 13.86 -3.64 -3.84
CA ILE A 60 15.07 -2.79 -3.92
C ILE A 60 16.32 -3.65 -3.77
#